data_AF-Q6SMQ9-F1
#
_entry.id   AF-Q6SMQ9-F1
#
_cell.length_a   1.000
_cell.length_b   1.000
_cell.length_c   1.000
_cell.angle_alpha   90.00
_cell.angle_beta   90.00
_cell.angle_gamma   90.00
#
_symmetry.space_group_name_H-M   'P 1'
#
loop_
_entity.id
_entity.type
_entity.pdbx_description
1 polymer ?
#
loop_
_entity_poly.entity_id
_entity_poly.type
_entity_poly.pdbx_seq_one_letter_code
_entity_poly.pdbx_strand_id
1 'polypeptide(L)'
;DDREDKENAFKRRRCGVCEICQQPECGKCKACKDMVKFGGSGRSKQACQKRRCPNMAMKEAGDDEEVDDNIPEMPSPKKMHQG
;
A
#
# COMPACT_ATOMS: atom_id res chain seq x y z
N ASP A 1 -3.65 -17.91 -21.84
CA ASP A 1 -2.61 -16.90 -22.14
C ASP A 1 -2.22 -16.13 -20.88
N ASP A 2 -2.29 -16.78 -19.72
CA ASP A 2 -2.16 -16.14 -18.40
C ASP A 2 -0.71 -15.97 -17.94
N ARG A 3 0.25 -16.23 -18.84
CA ARG A 3 1.69 -16.24 -18.55
C ARG A 3 2.35 -14.89 -18.84
N GLU A 4 1.82 -14.11 -19.79
CA GLU A 4 2.37 -12.81 -20.19
C GLU A 4 1.97 -11.64 -19.27
N ASP A 5 0.81 -11.69 -18.59
CA ASP A 5 0.37 -10.61 -17.68
C ASP A 5 1.21 -10.56 -16.37
N LYS A 6 1.86 -11.67 -16.03
CA LYS A 6 2.70 -11.80 -14.84
C LYS A 6 4.06 -11.11 -14.99
N GLU A 7 4.51 -10.86 -16.22
CA GLU A 7 5.85 -10.30 -16.48
C GLU A 7 5.90 -8.77 -16.33
N ASN A 8 4.75 -8.09 -16.42
CA ASN A 8 4.64 -6.64 -16.25
C ASN A 8 4.15 -6.22 -14.84
N ALA A 9 4.03 -7.18 -13.92
CA ALA A 9 3.41 -7.00 -12.60
C ALA A 9 4.31 -6.28 -11.57
N PHE A 10 5.56 -5.94 -11.92
CA PHE A 10 6.42 -5.12 -11.08
C PHE A 10 6.01 -3.63 -11.19
N LYS A 11 4.88 -3.29 -10.55
CA LYS A 11 4.44 -1.90 -10.44
C LYS A 11 5.48 -1.10 -9.66
N ARG A 12 6.13 -0.15 -10.35
CA ARG A 12 7.04 0.82 -9.74
C ARG A 12 6.35 1.50 -8.56
N ARG A 13 7.00 1.48 -7.40
CA ARG A 13 6.50 2.12 -6.19
C ARG A 13 7.23 3.44 -5.95
N ARG A 14 6.59 4.29 -5.15
CA ARG A 14 7.21 5.51 -4.65
C ARG A 14 8.25 5.12 -3.61
N CYS A 15 9.35 5.87 -3.51
CA CYS A 15 10.39 5.61 -2.52
C CYS A 15 9.93 5.81 -1.06
N GLY A 16 8.88 6.62 -0.82
CA GLY A 16 8.35 6.88 0.53
C GLY A 16 9.21 7.82 1.39
N VAL A 17 10.51 7.95 1.10
CA VAL A 17 11.48 8.67 1.94
C VAL A 17 11.86 10.06 1.43
N CYS A 18 11.67 10.37 0.14
CA CYS A 18 12.01 11.70 -0.37
C CYS A 18 11.02 12.77 0.12
N GLU A 19 11.46 14.03 0.12
CA GLU A 19 10.65 15.17 0.57
C GLU A 19 9.27 15.19 -0.13
N ILE A 20 9.23 14.98 -1.44
CA ILE A 20 7.99 14.94 -2.24
C ILE A 20 7.04 13.81 -1.81
N CYS A 21 7.57 12.67 -1.36
CA CYS A 21 6.77 11.58 -0.82
C CYS A 21 6.22 11.91 0.57
N GLN A 22 6.95 12.64 1.39
CA GLN A 22 6.55 12.99 2.75
C GLN A 22 5.59 14.19 2.81
N GLN A 23 5.54 15.02 1.76
CA GLN A 23 4.59 16.14 1.67
C GLN A 23 3.12 15.67 1.80
N PRO A 24 2.24 16.47 2.42
CA PRO A 24 0.81 16.18 2.48
C PRO A 24 0.15 16.32 1.09
N GLU A 25 -1.04 15.77 0.92
CA GLU A 25 -1.82 16.03 -0.28
C GLU A 25 -2.26 17.49 -0.34
N CYS A 26 -1.99 18.15 -1.46
CA CYS A 26 -2.21 19.59 -1.56
C CYS A 26 -3.67 20.03 -1.56
N GLY A 27 -4.63 19.11 -1.68
CA GLY A 27 -6.08 19.37 -1.71
C GLY A 27 -6.60 20.15 -2.93
N LYS A 28 -5.71 20.73 -3.75
CA LYS A 28 -6.06 21.71 -4.78
C LYS A 28 -5.99 21.18 -6.22
N CYS A 29 -5.15 20.18 -6.48
CA CYS A 29 -4.98 19.63 -7.83
C CYS A 29 -6.13 18.70 -8.26
N LYS A 30 -6.27 18.43 -9.56
CA LYS A 30 -7.34 17.56 -10.12
C LYS A 30 -7.37 16.18 -9.46
N ALA A 31 -6.20 15.58 -9.23
CA ALA A 31 -6.10 14.28 -8.57
C ALA A 31 -6.60 14.34 -7.12
N CYS A 32 -6.20 15.36 -6.35
CA CYS A 32 -6.71 15.55 -4.99
C CYS A 32 -8.22 15.78 -4.97
N LYS A 33 -8.75 16.63 -5.86
CA LYS A 33 -10.19 16.87 -5.96
C LYS A 33 -11.00 15.61 -6.31
N ASP A 34 -10.38 14.60 -6.93
CA ASP A 34 -11.04 13.31 -7.18
C ASP A 34 -10.95 12.35 -5.99
N MET A 35 -10.14 12.61 -4.95
CA MET A 35 -10.06 11.72 -3.79
C MET A 35 -11.30 11.88 -2.91
N VAL A 36 -11.79 10.76 -2.38
CA VAL A 36 -13.03 10.70 -1.57
C VAL A 36 -12.98 11.67 -0.38
N LYS A 37 -11.84 11.75 0.32
CA LYS A 37 -11.66 12.66 1.46
C LYS A 37 -11.74 14.16 1.12
N PHE A 38 -11.58 14.51 -0.16
CA PHE A 38 -11.73 15.87 -0.66
C PHE A 38 -13.03 16.03 -1.46
N GLY A 39 -13.99 15.09 -1.33
CA GLY A 39 -15.30 15.14 -1.96
C GLY A 39 -15.38 14.58 -3.38
N GLY A 40 -14.31 13.92 -3.86
CA GLY A 40 -14.25 13.38 -5.21
C GLY A 40 -14.80 11.95 -5.38
N SER A 41 -14.82 11.48 -6.62
CA SER A 41 -15.42 10.17 -6.98
C SER A 41 -14.57 8.96 -6.61
N GLY A 42 -13.27 9.15 -6.40
CA GLY A 42 -12.29 8.09 -6.15
C GLY A 42 -11.99 7.19 -7.36
N ARG A 43 -12.60 7.43 -8.52
CA ARG A 43 -12.52 6.53 -9.69
C ARG A 43 -11.15 6.54 -10.36
N SER A 44 -10.47 7.69 -10.39
CA SER A 44 -9.19 7.81 -11.12
C SER A 44 -8.02 7.13 -10.38
N LYS A 45 -8.14 6.96 -9.06
CA LYS A 45 -7.09 6.44 -8.15
C LYS A 45 -5.72 7.09 -8.37
N GLN A 46 -5.69 8.33 -8.85
CA GLN A 46 -4.44 9.07 -9.08
C GLN A 46 -3.97 9.73 -7.79
N ALA A 47 -2.67 9.65 -7.52
CA ALA A 47 -2.07 10.35 -6.41
C ALA A 47 -1.93 11.85 -6.69
N CYS A 48 -1.78 12.64 -5.62
CA CYS A 48 -1.56 14.09 -5.71
C CYS A 48 -0.44 14.44 -6.70
N GLN A 49 -0.72 15.39 -7.60
CA GLN A 49 0.23 15.84 -8.62
C GLN A 49 1.49 16.46 -8.01
N LYS A 50 1.36 17.15 -6.87
CA LYS A 50 2.50 17.71 -6.14
C LYS A 50 3.32 16.67 -5.37
N ARG A 51 2.84 15.42 -5.29
CA ARG A 51 3.54 14.30 -4.64
C ARG A 51 4.07 13.29 -5.65
N ARG A 52 4.34 13.68 -6.90
CA ARG A 52 4.94 12.76 -7.88
C ARG A 52 6.39 12.48 -7.51
N CYS A 53 6.65 11.26 -7.06
CA CYS A 53 7.98 10.84 -6.63
C CYS A 53 8.96 10.89 -7.80
N PRO A 54 10.13 11.57 -7.67
CA PRO A 54 11.17 11.52 -8.69
C PRO A 54 11.83 10.13 -8.76
N ASN A 55 11.83 9.39 -7.64
CA ASN A 55 12.49 8.10 -7.50
C ASN A 55 11.47 6.95 -7.57
N MET A 56 10.78 6.81 -8.71
CA MET A 56 9.84 5.69 -8.94
C MET A 56 10.60 4.46 -9.43
N ALA A 57 11.02 3.60 -8.50
CA ALA A 57 11.80 2.39 -8.80
C ALA A 57 10.95 1.11 -8.70
N MET A 58 11.38 0.04 -9.38
CA MET A 58 10.85 -1.31 -9.12
C MET A 58 11.41 -1.80 -7.79
N LYS A 59 10.57 -2.36 -6.92
CA LYS A 59 11.05 -3.06 -5.72
C LYS A 59 11.66 -4.37 -6.21
N GLU A 60 12.95 -4.57 -5.99
CA GLU A 60 13.61 -5.85 -6.27
C GLU A 60 13.02 -6.93 -5.36
N ALA A 61 12.97 -8.18 -5.83
CA ALA A 61 12.22 -9.27 -5.22
C ALA A 61 12.82 -9.84 -3.91
N GLY A 62 13.49 -9.01 -3.11
CA GLY A 62 14.27 -9.44 -1.93
C GLY A 62 13.92 -8.74 -0.61
N ASP A 63 12.81 -8.02 -0.53
CA ASP A 63 12.37 -7.33 0.69
C ASP A 63 11.08 -8.00 1.19
N ASP A 64 11.27 -9.28 1.56
CA ASP A 64 10.42 -10.09 2.43
C ASP A 64 10.95 -9.84 3.84
N GLU A 65 10.44 -8.81 4.51
CA GLU A 65 10.71 -8.63 5.94
C GLU A 65 9.90 -9.71 6.65
N GLU A 66 10.54 -10.86 6.87
CA GLU A 66 10.11 -11.95 7.76
C GLU A 66 9.84 -11.34 9.15
N VAL A 67 8.58 -10.98 9.44
CA VAL A 67 8.17 -10.56 10.78
C VAL A 67 7.98 -11.80 11.65
N ASP A 68 9.10 -12.17 12.29
CA ASP A 68 9.30 -13.00 13.48
C ASP A 68 8.03 -13.61 14.11
N ASP A 69 8.02 -14.95 14.13
CA ASP A 69 7.08 -15.89 14.74
C ASP A 69 6.86 -15.70 16.26
N ASN A 70 6.27 -14.59 16.68
CA ASN A 70 5.77 -14.48 18.06
C ASN A 70 4.34 -13.95 18.14
N ILE A 71 3.40 -14.78 17.69
CA ILE A 71 2.05 -14.78 18.24
C ILE A 71 2.11 -15.68 19.49
N PRO A 72 1.97 -15.13 20.72
CA PRO A 72 1.88 -15.95 21.91
C PRO A 72 0.69 -16.90 21.78
N GLU A 73 0.97 -18.20 21.81
CA GLU A 73 -0.04 -19.26 21.84
C GLU A 73 -0.85 -19.07 23.14
N MET A 74 -2.01 -18.41 23.05
CA MET A 74 -2.93 -18.39 24.17
C MET A 74 -3.50 -19.81 24.35
N PRO A 75 -3.26 -20.49 25.48
CA PRO A 75 -3.75 -21.84 25.67
C PRO A 75 -5.28 -21.84 25.67
N SER A 76 -5.85 -22.64 24.77
CA SER A 76 -7.28 -22.94 24.73
C SER A 76 -7.82 -23.30 26.13
N PRO A 77 -8.90 -22.66 26.62
CA PRO A 77 -9.56 -23.14 27.82
C PRO A 77 -10.19 -24.50 27.53
N LYS A 78 -9.57 -25.54 28.09
CA LYS A 78 -10.09 -26.91 28.09
C LYS A 78 -11.27 -27.05 29.05
N LYS A 79 -12.35 -27.65 28.51
CA LYS A 79 -13.41 -28.44 29.18
C LYS A 79 -14.45 -27.55 29.90
N MET A 80 -15.75 -27.87 29.88
CA MET A 80 -16.33 -29.09 30.45
C MET A 80 -17.67 -29.41 29.76
N HIS A 81 -17.80 -30.63 29.22
CA HIS A 81 -19.10 -31.29 29.06
C HIS A 81 -19.36 -32.05 30.36
N GLN A 82 -20.48 -31.76 31.02
CA GLN A 82 -21.18 -32.65 31.95
C GLN A 82 -22.52 -32.02 32.34
N GLY A 83 -23.61 -32.77 32.10
CA GLY A 83 -24.99 -32.38 32.32
C GLY A 83 -25.85 -32.76 31.13
#